data_AF-H2XTF0-F1
#
_entry.id   AF-H2XTF0-F1
#
_cell.length_a   1.000
_cell.length_b   1.000
_cell.length_c   1.000
_cell.angle_alpha   90.00
_cell.angle_beta   90.00
_cell.angle_gamma   90.00
#
_symmetry.space_group_name_H-M   'P 1'
#
loop_
_entity.id
_entity.type
_entity.pdbx_description
1 polymer ?
#
loop_
_entity_poly.entity_id
_entity_poly.type
_entity_poly.pdbx_seq_one_letter_code
_entity_poly.pdbx_strand_id
1 'polypeptide(L)'
;MYFGASLVATAGSAVAIARNPTLMRLASANGIGAMVLTIGAMIGTSIICRSIEYKPGFGAKQAAWLLHTGVIGAVIAPMTMLGGPLLIRAAWYTAGIVAGLSAVAVCAPSEKFLNM
;
A
#
# COMPACT_ATOMS: atom_id res chain seq x y z
N MET A 1 8.19 2.56 12.74
CA MET A 1 6.96 1.83 13.16
C MET A 1 5.85 1.90 12.11
N TYR A 2 5.46 3.09 11.62
CA TYR A 2 4.39 3.23 10.61
C TYR A 2 4.60 2.41 9.32
N PHE A 3 5.83 2.24 8.85
CA PHE A 3 6.11 1.40 7.68
C PHE A 3 5.68 -0.07 7.89
N GLY A 4 6.20 -0.72 8.92
CA GLY A 4 5.84 -2.12 9.23
C GLY A 4 4.35 -2.28 9.52
N ALA A 5 3.76 -1.33 10.25
CA ALA A 5 2.31 -1.35 10.50
C ALA A 5 1.49 -1.17 9.22
N SER A 6 1.98 -0.38 8.24
CA SER A 6 1.34 -0.25 6.93
C SER A 6 1.37 -1.57 6.17
N LEU A 7 2.49 -2.32 6.24
CA LEU A 7 2.59 -3.64 5.61
C LEU A 7 1.59 -4.62 6.21
N VAL A 8 1.49 -4.67 7.54
CA VAL A 8 0.54 -5.55 8.24
C VAL A 8 -0.91 -5.15 7.94
N ALA A 9 -1.24 -3.86 7.97
CA ALA A 9 -2.59 -3.37 7.67
C ALA A 9 -2.99 -3.67 6.22
N THR A 10 -2.08 -3.42 5.27
CA THR A 10 -2.26 -3.73 3.84
C THR A 10 -2.47 -5.23 3.63
N ALA A 11 -1.61 -6.07 4.21
CA ALA A 11 -1.72 -7.52 4.10
C ALA A 11 -3.00 -8.05 4.74
N GLY A 12 -3.37 -7.55 5.91
CA GLY A 12 -4.61 -7.90 6.60
C GLY A 12 -5.84 -7.56 5.77
N SER A 13 -5.87 -6.36 5.17
CA SER A 13 -6.94 -5.94 4.26
C SER A 13 -7.01 -6.85 3.02
N ALA A 14 -5.87 -7.13 2.39
CA ALA A 14 -5.81 -8.01 1.23
C ALA A 14 -6.33 -9.43 1.54
N VAL A 15 -5.95 -9.99 2.70
CA VAL A 15 -6.44 -11.30 3.16
C VAL A 15 -7.94 -11.26 3.46
N ALA A 16 -8.44 -10.20 4.10
CA ALA A 16 -9.87 -10.05 4.39
C ALA A 16 -10.71 -10.03 3.10
N ILE A 17 -10.23 -9.33 2.07
CA ILE A 17 -10.89 -9.26 0.76
C ILE A 17 -10.76 -10.58 0.00
N ALA A 18 -9.58 -11.21 0.03
CA ALA A 18 -9.36 -12.52 -0.60
C ALA A 18 -10.25 -13.62 -0.03
N ARG A 19 -10.67 -13.50 1.23
CA ARG A 19 -11.59 -14.44 1.87
C ARG A 19 -13.07 -14.13 1.64
N ASN A 20 -13.42 -12.98 1.06
CA ASN A 20 -14.80 -12.58 0.81
C ASN A 20 -15.10 -12.57 -0.70
N PRO A 21 -15.88 -13.53 -1.24
CA PRO A 21 -16.15 -13.63 -2.67
C PRO A 21 -16.79 -12.38 -3.29
N THR A 22 -17.66 -11.69 -2.54
CA THR A 22 -18.34 -10.48 -3.01
C THR A 22 -17.36 -9.32 -3.16
N LEU A 23 -16.49 -9.13 -2.17
CA LEU A 23 -15.45 -8.09 -2.21
C LEU A 23 -14.38 -8.41 -3.24
N MET A 24 -13.96 -9.67 -3.34
CA MET A 24 -13.00 -10.12 -4.35
C MET A 24 -13.55 -9.89 -5.76
N ARG A 25 -14.83 -10.20 -6.04
CA ARG A 25 -15.46 -9.96 -7.34
C ARG A 25 -15.48 -8.47 -7.71
N LEU A 26 -15.68 -7.59 -6.73
CA LEU A 26 -15.62 -6.14 -6.93
C LEU A 26 -14.16 -5.68 -7.18
N ALA A 27 -13.22 -6.17 -6.39
CA ALA A 27 -11.81 -5.82 -6.50
C ALA A 27 -11.18 -6.34 -7.81
N SER A 28 -11.63 -7.49 -8.30
CA SER A 28 -11.20 -8.10 -9.57
C SER A 28 -12.04 -7.63 -10.77
N ALA A 29 -12.91 -6.63 -10.60
CA ALA A 29 -13.70 -6.09 -11.69
C ALA A 29 -12.76 -5.47 -12.74
N ASN A 30 -13.00 -5.80 -14.01
CA ASN A 30 -12.18 -5.34 -15.12
C ASN A 30 -12.92 -4.26 -15.93
N GLY A 31 -12.16 -3.35 -16.54
CA GLY A 31 -12.67 -2.28 -17.40
C GLY A 31 -12.27 -0.88 -16.95
N ILE A 32 -12.53 0.10 -17.81
CA ILE A 32 -12.13 1.51 -17.59
C ILE A 32 -12.75 2.06 -16.29
N GLY A 33 -14.02 1.75 -16.01
CA GLY A 33 -14.68 2.18 -14.77
C GLY A 33 -14.00 1.67 -13.50
N ALA A 34 -13.62 0.38 -13.47
CA ALA A 34 -12.91 -0.21 -12.34
C ALA A 34 -11.48 0.35 -12.19
N MET A 35 -10.80 0.62 -13.31
CA MET A 35 -9.50 1.28 -13.30
C MET A 35 -9.58 2.71 -12.75
N VAL A 36 -10.55 3.52 -13.21
CA VAL A 36 -10.76 4.88 -12.70
C VAL A 36 -11.15 4.87 -11.22
N LEU A 37 -12.01 3.93 -10.81
CA LEU A 37 -12.41 3.76 -9.41
C LEU A 37 -11.21 3.45 -8.50
N THR A 38 -10.37 2.49 -8.88
CA THR A 38 -9.21 2.07 -8.06
C THR A 38 -8.16 3.18 -7.97
N ILE A 39 -7.83 3.82 -9.09
CA ILE A 39 -6.92 4.98 -9.11
C ILE A 39 -7.50 6.13 -8.28
N GLY A 40 -8.78 6.46 -8.49
CA GLY A 40 -9.48 7.51 -7.77
C GLY A 40 -9.53 7.24 -6.26
N ALA A 41 -9.77 6.01 -5.85
CA ALA A 41 -9.75 5.61 -4.44
C ALA A 41 -8.36 5.76 -3.82
N MET A 42 -7.30 5.29 -4.50
CA MET A 42 -5.92 5.44 -3.99
C MET A 42 -5.52 6.92 -3.87
N ILE A 43 -5.79 7.73 -4.89
CA ILE A 43 -5.47 9.15 -4.89
C ILE A 43 -6.29 9.87 -3.83
N GLY A 44 -7.62 9.70 -3.82
CA GLY A 44 -8.52 10.40 -2.90
C GLY A 44 -8.18 10.11 -1.44
N THR A 45 -7.92 8.84 -1.11
CA THR A 45 -7.54 8.47 0.26
C THR A 45 -6.15 8.97 0.64
N SER A 46 -5.22 9.07 -0.32
CA SER A 46 -3.91 9.70 -0.09
C SER A 46 -4.04 11.21 0.18
N ILE A 47 -4.93 11.91 -0.53
CA ILE A 47 -5.22 13.33 -0.34
C ILE A 47 -5.79 13.55 1.06
N ILE A 48 -6.79 12.76 1.46
CA ILE A 48 -7.39 12.83 2.81
C ILE A 48 -6.33 12.57 3.88
N CYS A 49 -5.51 11.54 3.70
CA CYS A 49 -4.45 11.25 4.66
C CYS A 49 -3.47 12.41 4.76
N ARG A 50 -3.07 13.03 3.64
CA ARG A 50 -2.11 14.16 3.62
C ARG A 50 -2.70 15.47 4.13
N SER A 51 -3.99 15.73 3.94
CA SER A 51 -4.63 16.99 4.36
C SER A 51 -4.78 17.12 5.87
N ILE A 52 -4.80 16.00 6.61
CA ILE A 52 -4.90 16.01 8.07
C ILE A 52 -3.51 16.26 8.67
N GLU A 53 -3.40 17.27 9.53
CA GLU A 53 -2.19 17.54 10.29
C GLU A 53 -1.91 16.42 11.31
N TYR A 54 -0.64 16.07 11.48
CA TYR A 54 -0.25 15.08 12.47
C TYR A 54 -0.35 15.66 13.89
N LYS A 55 -1.12 14.99 14.75
CA LYS A 55 -1.17 15.27 16.19
C LYS A 55 -0.68 14.04 16.96
N PRO A 56 0.11 14.22 18.05
CA PRO A 56 0.53 13.10 18.89
C PRO A 56 -0.67 12.34 19.44
N GLY A 57 -0.57 11.01 19.50
CA GLY A 57 -1.65 10.11 19.95
C GLY A 57 -2.42 9.47 18.78
N PHE A 58 -3.41 8.64 19.09
CA PHE A 58 -4.28 8.02 18.08
C PHE A 58 -5.45 8.95 17.76
N GLY A 59 -5.63 9.27 16.49
CA GLY A 59 -6.70 10.18 16.06
C GLY A 59 -7.00 10.09 14.56
N ALA A 60 -7.56 11.17 14.03
CA ALA A 60 -8.05 11.22 12.65
C ALA A 60 -6.95 10.92 11.61
N LYS A 61 -5.70 11.32 11.88
CA LYS A 61 -4.56 11.06 10.97
C LYS A 61 -4.27 9.56 10.85
N GLN A 62 -4.26 8.84 11.96
CA GLN A 62 -4.01 7.40 11.99
C GLN A 62 -5.17 6.62 11.37
N ALA A 63 -6.41 7.06 11.59
CA ALA A 63 -7.57 6.50 10.92
C ALA A 63 -7.51 6.69 9.39
N ALA A 64 -7.18 7.90 8.92
CA ALA A 64 -7.02 8.18 7.49
C ALA A 64 -5.84 7.41 6.87
N TRP A 65 -4.76 7.22 7.61
CA TRP A 65 -3.63 6.38 7.22
C TRP A 65 -4.03 4.89 7.13
N LEU A 66 -4.76 4.36 8.12
CA LEU A 66 -5.27 2.99 8.09
C LEU A 66 -6.27 2.79 6.95
N LEU A 67 -7.13 3.77 6.67
CA LEU A 67 -8.03 3.75 5.53
C LEU A 67 -7.22 3.63 4.23
N HIS A 68 -6.23 4.52 4.02
CA HIS A 68 -5.42 4.50 2.81
C HIS A 68 -4.68 3.16 2.64
N THR A 69 -4.01 2.67 3.68
CA THR A 69 -3.31 1.36 3.63
C THR A 69 -4.28 0.19 3.39
N GLY A 70 -5.48 0.24 3.96
CA GLY A 70 -6.54 -0.72 3.69
C GLY A 70 -6.99 -0.71 2.23
N VAL A 71 -7.12 0.47 1.63
CA VAL A 71 -7.46 0.64 0.19
C VAL A 71 -6.36 0.10 -0.71
N ILE A 72 -5.08 0.32 -0.38
CA ILE A 72 -3.98 -0.33 -1.10
C ILE A 72 -4.11 -1.85 -1.02
N GLY A 73 -4.42 -2.39 0.17
CA GLY A 73 -4.70 -3.81 0.36
C GLY A 73 -5.81 -4.35 -0.53
N ALA A 74 -6.88 -3.58 -0.71
CA ALA A 74 -7.98 -3.92 -1.61
C ALA A 74 -7.59 -3.97 -3.08
N VAL A 75 -6.78 -3.01 -3.52
CA VAL A 75 -6.31 -2.93 -4.91
C VAL A 75 -5.36 -4.08 -5.25
N ILE A 76 -4.52 -4.51 -4.30
CA ILE A 76 -3.59 -5.62 -4.52
C ILE A 76 -4.23 -7.00 -4.28
N ALA A 77 -5.39 -7.09 -3.62
CA ALA A 77 -6.01 -8.36 -3.27
C ALA A 77 -6.20 -9.31 -4.47
N PRO A 78 -6.61 -8.87 -5.68
CA PRO A 78 -6.74 -9.75 -6.84
C PRO A 78 -5.42 -10.41 -7.26
N MET A 79 -4.26 -9.86 -6.89
CA MET A 79 -2.96 -10.49 -7.15
C MET A 79 -2.84 -11.85 -6.49
N THR A 80 -3.59 -12.12 -5.42
CA THR A 80 -3.61 -13.43 -4.76
C THR A 80 -4.04 -14.57 -5.70
N MET A 81 -4.72 -14.24 -6.81
CA MET A 81 -5.11 -15.21 -7.85
C MET A 81 -3.94 -15.64 -8.76
N LEU A 82 -2.81 -14.93 -8.76
CA LEU A 82 -1.65 -15.19 -9.63
C LEU A 82 -0.75 -16.34 -9.13
N GLY A 83 -0.97 -16.84 -7.91
CA GLY A 83 -0.27 -17.98 -7.33
C GLY A 83 0.94 -17.63 -6.45
N GLY A 84 1.18 -18.46 -5.43
CA GLY A 84 2.20 -18.22 -4.39
C GLY A 84 3.64 -18.08 -4.92
N PRO A 85 4.15 -18.99 -5.77
CA PRO A 85 5.55 -18.92 -6.23
C PRO A 85 5.89 -17.63 -6.98
N LEU A 86 4.98 -17.13 -7.82
CA LEU A 86 5.18 -15.88 -8.55
C LEU A 86 5.18 -14.68 -7.61
N LEU A 87 4.22 -14.63 -6.68
CA LEU A 87 4.10 -13.55 -5.71
C LEU A 87 5.29 -13.48 -4.75
N ILE A 88 5.82 -14.62 -4.30
CA ILE A 88 7.01 -14.65 -3.43
C ILE A 88 8.24 -14.08 -4.16
N ARG A 89 8.43 -14.42 -5.44
CA ARG A 89 9.53 -13.85 -6.25
C ARG A 89 9.36 -12.34 -6.40
N ALA A 90 8.16 -11.89 -6.76
CA ALA A 90 7.88 -10.45 -6.88
C ALA A 90 8.12 -9.72 -5.55
N ALA A 91 7.66 -10.28 -4.43
CA ALA A 91 7.87 -9.73 -3.10
C ALA A 91 9.35 -9.62 -2.75
N TRP A 92 10.17 -10.63 -3.08
CA TRP A 92 11.61 -10.59 -2.86
C TRP A 92 12.35 -9.58 -3.73
N TYR A 93 11.94 -9.39 -4.98
CA TYR A 93 12.50 -8.32 -5.79
C TYR A 93 12.16 -6.94 -5.22
N THR A 94 10.90 -6.71 -4.82
CA THR A 94 10.51 -5.45 -4.17
C THR A 94 11.26 -5.23 -2.87
N ALA A 95 11.34 -6.24 -2.00
CA ALA A 95 12.04 -6.14 -0.72
C ALA A 95 13.53 -5.85 -0.91
N GLY A 96 14.20 -6.55 -1.83
CA GLY A 96 15.62 -6.34 -2.13
C GLY A 96 15.90 -4.94 -2.68
N ILE A 97 15.09 -4.47 -3.63
CA ILE A 97 15.25 -3.12 -4.21
C ILE A 97 15.01 -2.05 -3.15
N VAL A 98 13.89 -2.13 -2.40
CA VAL A 98 13.56 -1.13 -1.37
C VAL A 98 14.60 -1.13 -0.26
N ALA A 99 15.02 -2.29 0.24
CA ALA A 99 16.05 -2.38 1.27
C ALA A 99 17.41 -1.85 0.78
N GLY A 100 17.82 -2.21 -0.45
CA GLY A 100 19.07 -1.76 -1.03
C GLY A 100 19.11 -0.26 -1.23
N LEU A 101 18.09 0.33 -1.86
CA LEU A 101 18.00 1.77 -2.07
C LEU A 101 17.92 2.53 -0.72
N SER A 102 17.18 2.00 0.25
CA SER A 102 17.08 2.62 1.59
C SER A 102 18.43 2.58 2.33
N ALA A 103 19.17 1.47 2.24
CA ALA A 103 20.48 1.35 2.86
C ALA A 103 21.49 2.33 2.25
N VAL A 104 21.49 2.46 0.92
CA VAL A 104 22.34 3.44 0.22
C VAL A 104 21.98 4.87 0.66
N ALA A 105 20.70 5.21 0.72
CA ALA A 105 20.25 6.53 1.13
C ALA A 105 20.66 6.88 2.57
N VAL A 106 20.55 5.93 3.51
CA VAL A 106 20.92 6.13 4.92
C VAL A 106 22.44 6.24 5.11
N CYS A 107 23.23 5.53 4.31
CA CYS A 107 24.68 5.53 4.40
C CYS A 107 25.35 6.60 3.52
N ALA A 108 24.58 7.38 2.75
CA ALA A 108 25.15 8.40 1.88
C ALA A 108 25.80 9.53 2.70
N PRO A 109 27.06 9.91 2.42
CA PRO A 109 27.78 10.94 3.18
C PRO A 109 27.28 12.37 2.90
N SER A 110 26.39 12.54 1.93
CA SER A 110 25.77 13.84 1.63
C SER A 110 24.34 13.64 1.12
N GLU A 111 23.46 14.57 1.47
CA GLU A 111 22.08 14.61 0.98
C GLU A 111 21.97 15.15 -0.45
N LYS A 112 23.09 15.27 -1.17
CA LYS A 112 23.10 15.75 -2.56
C LYS A 112 22.17 14.91 -3.43
N PHE A 113 22.09 13.59 -3.20
CA PHE A 113 21.18 12.69 -3.93
C PHE A 113 19.68 12.96 -3.70
N LEU A 114 19.30 13.64 -2.63
CA LEU A 114 17.89 13.93 -2.30
C LEU A 114 17.43 15.32 -2.80
N ASN A 115 18.36 16.26 -2.98
CA ASN A 115 18.08 17.68 -3.27
C ASN A 115 18.64 18.15 -4.63
N MET A 116 18.95 17.21 -5.54
CA MET A 116 19.38 17.50 -6.92
C MET A 116 18.23 17.97 -7.81
#